data_AF-A0A357AYA5-F1
#
_entry.id   AF-A0A357AYA5-F1
#
_cell.length_a   1.000
_cell.length_b   1.000
_cell.length_c   1.000
_cell.angle_alpha   90.00
_cell.angle_beta   90.00
_cell.angle_gamma   90.00
#
_symmetry.space_group_name_H-M   'P 1'
#
loop_
_entity.id
_entity.type
_entity.pdbx_description
1 polymer ?
#
loop_
_entity_poly.entity_id
_entity_poly.type
_entity_poly.pdbx_seq_one_letter_code
_entity_poly.pdbx_strand_id
1 'polypeptide(L)' 'MKIAMIGSGAAGSVFASYLRRGGADMYLVDRYKAHMDKISQDGMTFIT' A
#
# COMPACT_ATOMS: atom_id res chain seq x y z
N MET A 1 -8.27 2.15 12.33
CA MET A 1 -8.95 3.16 11.47
C MET A 1 -8.85 2.71 10.03
N LYS A 2 -9.86 2.96 9.18
CA LYS A 2 -9.85 2.60 7.75
C LYS A 2 -9.32 3.76 6.92
N ILE A 3 -8.32 3.53 6.08
CA ILE A 3 -7.63 4.59 5.31
C ILE A 3 -7.43 4.13 3.86
N ALA A 4 -7.75 5.00 2.90
CA ALA A 4 -7.43 4.81 1.49
C ALA A 4 -6.22 5.66 1.08
N MET A 5 -5.19 5.02 0.53
CA MET A 5 -4.00 5.66 -0.04
C MET A 5 -4.20 5.86 -1.54
N ILE A 6 -4.43 7.10 -1.96
CA ILE A 6 -4.56 7.45 -3.38
C ILE A 6 -3.18 7.84 -3.92
N GLY A 7 -2.65 7.03 -4.84
CA GLY A 7 -1.25 7.10 -5.27
C GLY A 7 -0.39 6.19 -4.40
N SER A 8 -0.24 4.93 -4.84
CA SER A 8 0.45 3.87 -4.09
C SER A 8 1.78 3.47 -4.73
N GLY A 9 2.43 4.39 -5.45
CA GLY A 9 3.83 4.25 -5.88
C GLY A 9 4.81 4.23 -4.70
N ALA A 10 6.09 4.51 -4.94
CA ALA A 10 7.15 4.36 -3.93
C ALA A 10 6.84 5.08 -2.59
N ALA A 11 6.56 6.38 -2.61
CA ALA A 11 6.26 7.13 -1.39
C ALA A 11 4.95 6.66 -0.73
N GLY A 12 3.89 6.47 -1.51
CA GLY A 12 2.59 6.00 -1.01
C GLY A 12 2.69 4.62 -0.34
N SER A 13 3.50 3.72 -0.91
CA SER A 13 3.80 2.40 -0.35
C SER A 13 4.50 2.49 1.01
N VAL A 14 5.47 3.39 1.16
CA VAL A 14 6.16 3.63 2.45
C VAL A 14 5.16 4.12 3.51
N PHE A 15 4.38 5.16 3.19
CA PHE A 15 3.37 5.68 4.13
C PHE A 15 2.33 4.63 4.51
N ALA A 16 1.80 3.92 3.52
CA ALA A 16 0.81 2.87 3.76
C ALA A 16 1.38 1.74 4.63
N SER A 17 2.65 1.37 4.42
CA SER A 17 3.33 0.34 5.22
C SER A 17 3.48 0.76 6.68
N TYR A 18 3.91 2.00 6.95
CA TYR A 18 4.00 2.52 8.32
C TYR A 18 2.62 2.63 8.98
N LEU A 19 1.61 3.12 8.27
CA LEU A 19 0.23 3.21 8.78
C LEU A 19 -0.34 1.82 9.09
N ARG A 20 -0.11 0.84 8.21
CA ARG A 20 -0.49 -0.57 8.44
C ARG A 20 0.21 -1.14 9.67
N ARG A 21 1.51 -0.83 9.86
CA ARG A 21 2.29 -1.22 11.05
C ARG A 21 1.72 -0.59 12.33
N GLY A 22 1.14 0.60 12.24
CA GLY A 22 0.41 1.27 13.32
C GLY A 22 -1.01 0.75 13.57
N GLY A 23 -1.46 -0.30 12.87
CA GLY A 23 -2.79 -0.90 13.05
C GLY A 23 -3.91 -0.27 12.22
N ALA A 24 -3.58 0.55 11.21
CA ALA A 24 -4.59 0.99 10.25
C ALA A 24 -5.02 -0.15 9.31
N ASP A 25 -6.29 -0.16 8.95
CA ASP A 25 -6.86 -0.99 7.88
C ASP A 25 -6.74 -0.20 6.57
N MET A 26 -5.89 -0.69 5.65
CA MET A 26 -5.40 0.08 4.50
C MET A 26 -6.02 -0.40 3.19
N TYR A 27 -6.43 0.54 2.36
CA TYR A 27 -6.81 0.33 0.96
C TYR A 27 -5.81 1.07 0.07
N LEU A 28 -5.20 0.38 -0.88
CA LEU A 28 -4.26 0.97 -1.83
C LEU A 28 -4.94 1.21 -3.17
N VAL A 29 -4.81 2.42 -3.71
CA VAL A 29 -5.39 2.80 -5.01
C VAL A 29 -4.31 3.44 -5.87
N ASP A 30 -4.08 2.87 -7.04
CA ASP A 30 -3.18 3.44 -8.06
C ASP A 30 -3.68 3.05 -9.46
N ARG A 31 -3.31 3.85 -10.47
CA ARG A 31 -3.62 3.56 -11.88
C ARG A 31 -2.65 2.54 -12.47
N TYR A 32 -1.50 2.30 -11.84
CA TYR A 32 -0.50 1.37 -12.33
C TYR A 32 -0.92 -0.08 -12.10
N LYS A 33 -1.67 -0.63 -13.06
CA LYS A 33 -2.28 -1.96 -12.97
C LYS A 33 -1.29 -3.09 -12.62
N ALA A 34 -0.15 -3.17 -13.30
CA ALA A 34 0.82 -4.24 -13.05
C ALA A 34 1.36 -4.22 -11.60
N HIS A 35 1.56 -3.03 -11.05
CA HIS A 35 1.98 -2.86 -9.66
C HIS A 35 0.88 -3.30 -8.68
N MET A 36 -0.36 -2.86 -8.91
CA MET A 36 -1.51 -3.22 -8.06
C MET A 36 -1.83 -4.72 -8.11
N ASP A 37 -1.77 -5.33 -9.29
CA ASP A 37 -1.98 -6.76 -9.46
C ASP A 37 -0.91 -7.56 -8.68
N LYS A 38 0.36 -7.12 -8.74
CA LYS A 38 1.45 -7.74 -7.98
C LYS A 38 1.24 -7.63 -6.46
N ILE A 39 0.87 -6.44 -5.96
CA ILE A 39 0.56 -6.25 -4.54
C ILE A 39 -0.63 -7.11 -4.12
N SER A 40 -1.67 -7.23 -4.95
CA SER A 40 -2.85 -8.03 -4.62
C SER A 40 -2.54 -9.53 -4.55
N GLN A 41 -1.59 -10.02 -5.34
CA GLN A 41 -1.22 -11.44 -5.38
C GLN A 41 -0.22 -11.80 -4.28
N ASP A 42 0.80 -10.97 -4.10
CA ASP A 42 1.95 -11.30 -3.26
C ASP A 42 1.94 -10.57 -1.90
N GLY A 43 1.09 -9.56 -1.77
CA GLY A 43 1.20 -8.57 -0.71
C GLY A 43 2.30 -7.53 -1.00
N MET A 44 2.48 -6.62 -0.05
CA MET A 44 3.52 -5.60 -0.07
C MET A 44 4.49 -5.86 1.08
N THR A 45 5.76 -6.14 0.75
CA THR A 45 6.83 -6.30 1.74
C THR A 45 7.56 -4.99 1.91
N PHE A 46 7.53 -4.44 3.13
CA PHE A 46 8.32 -3.27 3.50
C PHE A 46 9.55 -3.71 4.30
N ILE A 47 10.73 -3.47 3.74
CA ILE A 47 12.03 -3.82 4.33
C ILE A 47 12.72 -2.52 4.74
N THR A 48 13.23 -2.48 5.96
CA THR A 48 14.06 -1.38 6.49
C THR A 48 15.53 -1.67 6.32
#